data_AF-A0A1B6E6I8-F1
#
_entry.id   AF-A0A1B6E6I8-F1
#
_cell.length_a   1.000
_cell.length_b   1.000
_cell.length_c   1.000
_cell.angle_alpha   90.00
_cell.angle_beta   90.00
_cell.angle_gamma   90.00
#
_symmetry.space_group_name_H-M   'P 1'
#
loop_
_entity.id
_entity.type
_entity.pdbx_description
1 polymer ?
#
loop_
_entity_poly.entity_id
_entity_poly.type
_entity_poly.pdbx_seq_one_letter_code
_entity_poly.pdbx_strand_id
1 'polypeptide(L)'
;QHLVDIMDLPGFTVGDVKNKIKNIRSTYCQELKKIQNSKMLGKTTHVPTCIWFKEVDSFLHCNTTPRETLPNYLTMKCDPQDYMFEESPSLDDTNSSYIENGEEQEMQVLV
;
A
#
# COMPACT_ATOMS: atom_id res chain seq x y z
N GLN A 1 5.21 -22.11 28.13
CA GLN A 1 5.24 -20.92 29.01
C GLN A 1 4.54 -19.76 28.31
N HIS A 2 3.58 -19.09 28.95
CA HIS A 2 3.01 -17.85 28.40
C HIS A 2 3.82 -16.64 28.87
N LEU A 3 3.96 -15.62 28.01
CA LEU A 3 4.73 -14.41 28.34
C LEU A 3 4.05 -13.55 29.41
N VAL A 4 2.72 -13.63 29.53
CA VAL A 4 1.95 -12.95 30.58
C VAL A 4 2.40 -13.47 31.95
N ASP A 5 2.41 -14.78 32.14
CA ASP A 5 2.83 -15.45 33.37
C ASP A 5 4.31 -15.21 33.72
N ILE A 6 5.18 -15.03 32.72
CA ILE A 6 6.60 -14.69 32.94
C ILE A 6 6.76 -13.25 33.48
N MET A 7 5.92 -12.33 33.00
CA MET A 7 6.08 -10.92 33.36
C MET A 7 5.48 -10.57 34.73
N ASP A 8 4.53 -11.37 35.23
CA ASP A 8 3.90 -11.20 36.56
C ASP A 8 3.42 -9.77 36.85
N LEU A 9 2.86 -9.12 35.83
CA LEU A 9 2.40 -7.73 35.90
C LEU A 9 0.88 -7.69 36.18
N PRO A 10 0.42 -6.96 37.23
CA PRO A 10 -0.99 -6.90 37.57
C PRO A 10 -1.81 -6.25 36.44
N GLY A 11 -2.87 -6.94 36.00
CA GLY A 11 -3.74 -6.48 34.91
C GLY A 11 -3.14 -6.58 33.51
N PHE A 12 -1.92 -7.11 33.34
CA PHE A 12 -1.30 -7.30 32.03
C PHE A 12 -1.92 -8.49 31.29
N THR A 13 -2.39 -8.27 30.07
CA THR A 13 -3.15 -9.27 29.31
C THR A 13 -2.40 -9.79 28.09
N VAL A 14 -2.91 -10.88 27.50
CA VAL A 14 -2.47 -11.38 26.19
C VAL A 14 -2.67 -10.32 25.08
N GLY A 15 -3.63 -9.40 25.23
CA GLY A 15 -3.82 -8.27 24.34
C GLY A 15 -2.63 -7.30 24.37
N ASP A 16 -2.14 -6.99 25.57
CA ASP A 16 -1.01 -6.09 25.80
C ASP A 16 0.29 -6.68 25.27
N VAL A 17 0.54 -7.97 25.48
CA VAL A 17 1.64 -8.71 24.84
C VAL A 17 1.60 -8.55 23.32
N LYS A 18 0.46 -8.85 22.69
CA LYS A 18 0.28 -8.74 21.23
C LYS A 18 0.52 -7.31 20.74
N ASN A 19 0.02 -6.31 21.47
CA ASN A 19 0.20 -4.90 21.12
C ASN A 19 1.66 -4.44 21.32
N LYS A 20 2.35 -4.89 22.37
CA LYS A 20 3.78 -4.59 22.57
C LYS A 20 4.65 -5.16 21.45
N ILE A 21 4.37 -6.39 20.99
CA ILE A 21 5.06 -7.01 19.84
C ILE A 21 4.82 -6.22 18.55
N LYS A 22 3.57 -5.78 18.27
CA LYS A 22 3.27 -4.91 17.13
C LYS A 22 4.03 -3.59 17.21
N ASN A 23 4.09 -2.98 18.39
CA ASN A 23 4.76 -1.69 18.59
C ASN A 23 6.27 -1.82 18.40
N ILE A 24 6.92 -2.86 18.95
CA ILE A 24 8.34 -3.15 18.74
C ILE A 24 8.63 -3.31 17.24
N ARG A 25 7.83 -4.11 16.51
CA ARG A 25 7.96 -4.27 15.05
C ARG A 25 7.82 -2.94 14.30
N SER A 26 6.81 -2.13 14.65
CA SER A 26 6.58 -0.83 14.02
C SER A 26 7.77 0.12 14.23
N THR A 27 8.28 0.23 15.46
CA THR A 27 9.45 1.06 15.78
C THR A 27 10.72 0.53 15.10
N TYR A 28 10.94 -0.78 15.09
CA TYR A 28 12.07 -1.40 14.38
C TYR A 28 12.05 -1.07 12.87
N CYS A 29 10.90 -1.21 12.20
CA CYS A 29 10.75 -0.83 10.79
C CYS A 29 11.03 0.66 10.54
N GLN A 30 10.66 1.55 11.48
CA GLN A 30 10.95 2.98 11.37
C GLN A 30 12.44 3.28 11.52
N GLU A 31 13.13 2.62 12.45
CA GLU A 31 14.58 2.71 12.60
C GLU A 31 15.31 2.19 11.35
N LEU A 32 14.88 1.06 10.77
CA LEU A 32 15.40 0.57 9.48
C LEU A 32 15.24 1.60 8.35
N LYS A 33 14.07 2.26 8.25
CA LYS A 33 13.84 3.34 7.27
C LYS A 33 14.79 4.53 7.49
N LYS A 34 15.06 4.92 8.75
CA LYS A 34 16.04 5.98 9.05
C LYS A 34 17.45 5.58 8.65
N ILE A 35 17.88 4.35 8.93
CA ILE A 35 19.17 3.79 8.49
C ILE A 35 19.27 3.83 6.96
N GLN A 36 18.28 3.28 6.25
CA GLN A 36 18.25 3.24 4.78
C GLN A 36 18.32 4.65 4.18
N ASN A 37 17.48 5.57 4.66
CA ASN A 37 17.47 6.96 4.20
C ASN A 37 18.80 7.67 4.47
N SER A 38 19.42 7.47 5.65
CA SER A 38 20.72 8.07 5.96
C SER A 38 21.82 7.62 4.98
N LYS A 39 21.83 6.32 4.61
CA LYS A 39 22.74 5.75 3.61
C LYS A 39 22.46 6.31 2.20
N MET A 40 21.20 6.34 1.77
CA MET A 40 20.80 6.83 0.44
C MET A 40 21.11 8.32 0.24
N LEU A 41 20.91 9.15 1.26
CA LEU A 41 21.17 10.59 1.20
C LEU A 41 22.67 10.95 1.43
N GLY A 42 23.56 9.97 1.57
CA GLY A 42 24.99 10.20 1.87
C GLY A 42 25.22 10.95 3.19
N LYS A 43 24.25 10.91 4.11
CA LYS A 43 24.33 11.58 5.42
C LYS A 43 25.10 10.71 6.41
N THR A 44 25.40 11.27 7.58
CA THR A 44 25.88 10.48 8.73
C THR A 44 24.94 9.30 8.97
N THR A 45 25.49 8.10 9.05
CA THR A 45 24.68 6.88 9.21
C THR A 45 23.88 6.97 10.50
N HIS A 46 22.56 6.83 10.38
CA HIS A 46 21.66 6.84 11.55
C HIS A 46 21.96 5.64 12.44
N VAL A 47 22.20 5.90 13.73
CA VAL A 47 22.45 4.87 14.75
C VAL A 47 21.21 4.81 15.66
N PRO A 48 20.49 3.67 15.72
CA PRO A 48 19.36 3.51 16.62
C PRO A 48 19.76 3.66 18.09
N THR A 49 18.98 4.44 18.85
CA THR A 49 19.21 4.68 20.28
C THR A 49 18.50 3.67 21.19
N CYS A 50 17.62 2.84 20.63
CA CYS A 50 16.88 1.84 21.39
C CYS A 50 17.80 0.69 21.82
N ILE A 51 18.00 0.51 23.13
CA ILE A 51 18.87 -0.53 23.69
C ILE A 51 18.55 -1.95 23.19
N TRP A 52 17.28 -2.23 22.93
CA TRP A 52 16.78 -3.52 22.43
C TRP A 52 16.94 -3.71 20.92
N PHE A 53 17.39 -2.69 20.18
CA PHE A 53 17.42 -2.74 18.71
C PHE A 53 18.32 -3.88 18.21
N LYS A 54 19.49 -4.08 18.83
CA LYS A 54 20.44 -5.12 18.42
C LYS A 54 19.87 -6.52 18.62
N GLU A 55 19.24 -6.78 19.77
CA GLU A 55 18.58 -8.03 20.08
C GLU A 55 17.43 -8.29 19.08
N VAL A 56 16.61 -7.28 18.78
CA VAL A 56 15.50 -7.40 17.83
C VAL A 56 15.98 -7.59 16.39
N ASP A 57 17.02 -6.88 15.96
CA ASP A 57 17.62 -7.01 14.63
C ASP A 57 18.12 -8.44 14.39
N SER A 58 18.72 -9.07 15.42
CA SER A 58 19.25 -10.44 15.33
C SER A 58 18.24 -11.51 14.88
N PHE A 59 16.94 -11.28 15.08
CA PHE A 59 15.87 -12.20 14.66
C PHE A 59 14.79 -11.59 13.75
N LEU A 60 14.77 -10.26 13.53
CA LEU A 60 13.84 -9.61 12.60
C LEU A 60 14.47 -9.21 11.25
N HIS A 61 15.79 -9.09 11.15
CA HIS A 61 16.48 -8.60 9.94
C HIS A 61 16.11 -9.38 8.68
N CYS A 62 16.05 -10.72 8.76
CA CYS A 62 15.76 -11.58 7.61
C CYS A 62 14.28 -11.60 7.18
N ASN A 63 13.35 -11.26 8.06
CA ASN A 63 11.90 -11.40 7.82
C ASN A 63 11.16 -10.06 7.70
N THR A 64 11.87 -8.94 7.87
CA THR A 64 11.31 -7.59 7.81
C THR A 64 11.72 -6.91 6.51
N THR A 65 10.94 -7.10 5.44
CA THR A 65 11.06 -6.22 4.27
C THR A 65 10.51 -4.83 4.62
N PRO A 66 11.27 -3.74 4.43
CA PRO A 66 10.73 -2.40 4.59
C PRO A 66 9.58 -2.22 3.59
N ARG A 67 8.35 -1.98 4.08
CA ARG A 67 7.24 -1.60 3.20
C ARG A 67 7.64 -0.32 2.47
N GLU A 68 7.84 -0.42 1.15
CA GLU A 68 7.97 0.73 0.29
C GLU A 68 6.71 1.59 0.41
N THR A 69 6.94 2.85 0.76
CA THR A 69 5.91 3.88 0.83
C THR A 69 6.27 4.87 -0.25
N LEU A 70 5.53 4.84 -1.36
CA LEU A 70 5.68 5.79 -2.45
C LEU A 70 5.58 7.22 -1.86
N PRO A 71 6.48 8.14 -2.25
CA PRO A 71 6.41 9.51 -1.78
C PRO A 71 5.16 10.23 -2.33
N ASN A 72 4.57 11.10 -1.51
CA ASN A 72 3.29 11.77 -1.77
C ASN A 72 3.23 12.62 -3.06
N TYR A 73 4.35 12.89 -3.74
CA TYR A 73 4.35 13.60 -5.02
C TYR A 73 4.00 12.70 -6.21
N LEU A 74 4.06 11.37 -6.07
CA LEU A 74 3.71 10.41 -7.14
C LEU A 74 2.20 10.13 -7.24
N THR A 75 1.37 10.73 -6.39
CA THR A 75 -0.09 10.55 -6.39
C THR A 75 -0.84 11.61 -7.19
N MET A 76 -0.16 12.48 -7.95
CA MET A 76 -0.84 13.27 -8.99
C MET A 76 -1.28 12.34 -10.12
N LYS A 77 -2.57 11.99 -10.12
CA LYS A 77 -3.23 11.63 -11.39
C LYS A 77 -3.20 12.87 -12.27
N CYS A 78 -2.77 12.73 -13.52
CA CYS A 78 -2.94 13.80 -14.50
C CYS A 78 -4.43 14.01 -14.73
N ASP A 79 -4.94 15.19 -14.38
CA ASP A 79 -6.15 15.74 -14.99
C ASP A 79 -5.70 16.45 -16.29
N PRO A 80 -6.06 15.94 -17.48
CA PRO A 80 -5.79 16.62 -18.73
C PRO A 80 -6.92 17.64 -18.99
N GLN A 81 -6.79 18.83 -18.41
CA GLN A 81 -7.53 20.01 -18.88
C GLN A 81 -6.62 20.88 -19.77
N ASP A 82 -7.27 21.54 -20.73
CA ASP A 82 -6.74 22.62 -21.58
C ASP A 82 -5.52 22.31 -22.46
N TYR A 83 -5.81 21.70 -23.61
CA TYR A 83 -5.13 22.06 -24.85
C TYR A 83 -6.14 22.72 -25.79
N MET A 84 -5.86 23.95 -26.21
CA MET A 84 -6.78 24.80 -26.99
C MET A 84 -6.32 24.98 -28.44
N PHE A 85 -7.31 25.18 -29.31
CA PHE A 85 -7.27 25.91 -30.60
C PHE A 85 -6.93 25.16 -31.91
N GLU A 86 -7.94 25.07 -32.80
CA GLU A 86 -8.02 25.65 -34.16
C GLU A 86 -9.43 25.34 -34.75
N GLU A 87 -9.98 26.20 -35.62
CA GLU A 87 -11.39 26.13 -36.09
C GLU A 87 -11.58 25.54 -37.50
N SER A 88 -12.63 24.72 -37.65
CA SER A 88 -13.49 24.58 -38.86
C SER A 88 -12.91 23.97 -40.17
N PRO A 89 -13.73 23.54 -41.17
CA PRO A 89 -15.20 23.54 -41.24
C PRO A 89 -15.89 22.18 -41.52
N SER A 90 -17.23 22.23 -41.49
CA SER A 90 -18.25 21.19 -41.75
C SER A 90 -18.17 20.42 -43.07
N LEU A 91 -18.76 19.22 -43.08
CA LEU A 91 -19.84 18.86 -44.02
C LEU A 91 -20.90 17.98 -43.33
N ASP A 92 -22.10 18.05 -43.89
CA ASP A 92 -23.34 17.28 -43.65
C ASP A 92 -23.20 15.81 -44.15
N ASP A 93 -24.12 14.85 -43.94
CA ASP A 93 -25.58 14.95 -43.83
C ASP A 93 -26.25 13.71 -43.17
N THR A 94 -27.52 13.84 -42.80
CA THR A 94 -28.56 12.83 -42.41
C THR A 94 -28.24 11.32 -42.27
N ASN A 95 -28.81 10.66 -41.22
CA ASN A 95 -30.13 9.98 -41.28
C ASN A 95 -30.40 9.01 -40.08
N SER A 96 -31.69 8.86 -39.70
CA SER A 96 -32.42 7.70 -39.09
C SER A 96 -31.79 6.72 -38.07
N SER A 97 -32.54 6.07 -37.17
CA SER A 97 -33.88 6.26 -36.57
C SER A 97 -34.10 5.14 -35.53
N TYR A 98 -35.01 5.32 -34.56
CA TYR A 98 -35.52 4.24 -33.70
C TYR A 98 -36.14 3.09 -34.51
N ILE A 99 -35.88 1.82 -34.14
CA ILE A 99 -36.81 0.69 -34.32
C ILE A 99 -36.75 -0.22 -33.07
N GLU A 100 -37.92 -0.62 -32.59
CA GLU A 100 -38.15 -1.56 -31.50
C GLU A 100 -38.42 -3.00 -32.02
N ASN A 101 -38.00 -3.98 -31.19
CA ASN A 101 -38.63 -5.30 -30.91
C ASN A 101 -38.91 -6.33 -32.05
N GLY A 102 -38.57 -7.60 -31.77
CA GLY A 102 -38.99 -8.79 -32.54
C GLY A 102 -38.41 -10.10 -31.98
N GLU A 103 -39.27 -11.05 -31.60
CA GLU A 103 -38.94 -12.34 -30.95
C GLU A 103 -38.85 -13.56 -31.90
N GLU A 104 -38.44 -14.71 -31.33
CA GLU A 104 -38.40 -16.10 -31.85
C GLU A 104 -37.30 -16.46 -32.90
N GLN A 105 -36.91 -17.74 -33.13
CA GLN A 105 -37.38 -19.05 -32.64
C GLN A 105 -36.21 -20.06 -32.39
N GLU A 106 -36.51 -21.33 -32.07
CA GLU A 106 -35.57 -22.43 -31.73
C GLU A 106 -34.98 -23.20 -32.94
N MET A 107 -33.92 -24.00 -32.70
CA MET A 107 -33.86 -25.40 -33.21
C MET A 107 -32.99 -26.33 -32.34
N GLN A 108 -33.25 -27.64 -32.42
CA GLN A 108 -32.92 -28.67 -31.42
C GLN A 108 -31.70 -29.58 -31.75
N VAL A 109 -31.01 -30.02 -30.68
CA VAL A 109 -30.39 -31.34 -30.39
C VAL A 109 -29.74 -32.18 -31.53
N LEU A 110 -28.43 -32.48 -31.41
CA LEU A 110 -27.86 -33.85 -31.19
C LEU A 110 -26.32 -33.85 -31.34
N VAL A 111 -25.58 -34.38 -30.33
CA VAL A 111 -24.91 -35.71 -30.30
C VAL A 111 -24.80 -36.13 -28.84
#